data_AF-A0A9X0D778-F1
#
_entry.id   AF-A0A9X0D778-F1
#
_cell.length_a   1.000
_cell.length_b   1.000
_cell.length_c   1.000
_cell.angle_alpha   90.00
_cell.angle_beta   90.00
_cell.angle_gamma   90.00
#
_symmetry.space_group_name_H-M   'P 1'
#
loop_
_entity.id
_entity.type
_entity.pdbx_description
1 polymer ?
#
loop_
_entity_poly.entity_id
_entity_poly.type
_entity_poly.pdbx_seq_one_letter_code
_entity_poly.pdbx_strand_id
1 'polypeptide(L)'
;MQNLLRVEPAQRLTVTELLEHLWLNEGAVPDVPLDTPSIIVSDEEAFREAMNAHSAQLTTMRLSDRVVMLKPVSKAKNPILMKRKNMFKLSSFLTRNNPTSAASTDGDRTRNNESIKSLRDVIAFCMLPPPPTNGAAECSSPEEELQRLVCHAVEQNPYSQRLKEALIKQSWDGESFAGSVDSRLLAKDIGDIVKKM
;
A
#
# COMPACT_ATOMS: atom_id res chain seq x y z
N MET A 1 33.65 -23.69 -13.82
CA MET A 1 32.27 -23.18 -13.64
C MET A 1 32.19 -21.87 -12.85
N GLN A 2 32.74 -21.77 -11.63
CA GLN A 2 32.59 -20.57 -10.78
C GLN A 2 33.07 -19.25 -11.44
N ASN A 3 34.15 -19.29 -12.22
CA ASN A 3 34.67 -18.09 -12.90
C ASN A 3 33.82 -17.63 -14.09
N LEU A 4 33.00 -18.51 -14.69
CA LEU A 4 32.07 -18.13 -15.76
C LEU A 4 30.80 -17.47 -15.21
N LEU A 5 30.38 -17.86 -14.00
CA LEU A 5 29.14 -17.40 -13.38
C LEU A 5 29.37 -16.24 -12.38
N ARG A 6 30.42 -15.43 -12.58
CA ARG A 6 30.62 -14.22 -11.77
C ARG A 6 29.53 -13.19 -12.04
N VAL A 7 29.02 -12.62 -10.95
CA VAL A 7 27.99 -11.57 -10.94
C VAL A 7 28.51 -10.32 -11.62
N GLU A 8 29.74 -9.93 -11.31
CA GLU A 8 30.39 -8.78 -11.94
C GLU A 8 30.88 -9.13 -13.36
N PRO A 9 30.40 -8.47 -14.42
CA PRO A 9 30.78 -8.79 -15.80
C PRO A 9 32.28 -8.60 -16.08
N ALA A 10 32.91 -7.61 -15.45
CA ALA A 10 34.32 -7.29 -15.64
C ALA A 10 35.27 -8.36 -15.07
N GLN A 11 34.82 -9.12 -14.07
CA GLN A 11 35.60 -10.20 -13.46
C GLN A 11 35.34 -11.57 -14.10
N ARG A 12 34.42 -11.63 -15.07
CA ARG A 12 34.01 -12.90 -15.69
C ARG A 12 35.11 -13.40 -16.60
N LEU A 13 35.32 -14.72 -16.59
CA LEU A 13 36.22 -15.40 -17.50
C LEU A 13 35.92 -15.03 -18.96
N THR A 14 36.95 -14.63 -19.70
CA THR A 14 36.85 -14.31 -21.12
C THR A 14 36.82 -15.58 -21.97
N VAL A 15 36.40 -15.45 -23.23
CA VAL A 15 36.32 -16.59 -24.16
C VAL A 15 37.71 -17.18 -24.44
N THR A 16 38.76 -16.36 -24.52
CA THR A 16 40.14 -16.81 -24.73
C THR A 16 40.65 -17.63 -23.55
N GLU A 17 40.45 -17.14 -22.33
CA GLU A 17 40.81 -17.86 -21.10
C GLU A 17 40.00 -19.16 -20.93
N LEU A 18 38.75 -19.19 -21.41
CA LEU A 18 37.94 -20.41 -21.42
C LEU A 18 38.53 -21.47 -22.35
N LEU A 19 38.96 -21.09 -23.56
CA LEU A 19 39.55 -22.01 -24.53
C LEU A 19 40.89 -22.57 -24.03
N GLU A 20 41.65 -21.80 -23.26
CA GLU A 20 42.90 -22.25 -22.64
C GLU A 20 42.66 -23.23 -21.46
N HIS A 21 41.42 -23.38 -21.00
CA HIS A 21 41.10 -24.22 -19.86
C HIS A 21 41.30 -25.71 -20.16
N LEU A 22 42.01 -26.40 -19.27
CA LEU A 22 42.36 -27.83 -19.38
C LEU A 22 41.15 -28.75 -19.61
N TRP A 23 39.97 -28.37 -19.14
CA TRP A 23 38.74 -29.16 -19.32
C TRP A 23 38.20 -29.14 -20.76
N LEU A 24 38.57 -28.13 -21.57
CA LEU A 24 38.24 -28.07 -22.99
C LEU A 24 39.41 -28.54 -23.88
N ASN A 25 40.65 -28.49 -23.36
CA ASN A 25 41.81 -29.00 -24.07
C ASN A 25 41.89 -30.53 -23.96
N GLU A 26 42.19 -31.16 -25.08
CA GLU A 26 42.08 -32.62 -25.29
C GLU A 26 42.87 -33.43 -24.25
N GLY A 27 42.26 -34.49 -23.72
CA GLY A 27 42.93 -35.53 -22.93
C GLY A 27 42.78 -35.45 -21.40
N ALA A 28 42.11 -34.44 -20.85
CA ALA A 28 41.93 -34.28 -19.39
C ALA A 28 40.51 -34.60 -18.87
N VAL A 29 39.57 -34.94 -19.75
CA VAL A 29 38.18 -35.23 -19.34
C VAL A 29 38.03 -36.72 -19.06
N PRO A 30 37.68 -37.12 -17.83
CA PRO A 30 37.43 -38.51 -17.50
C PRO A 30 36.10 -38.97 -18.13
N ASP A 31 36.07 -40.19 -18.66
CA ASP A 31 34.85 -40.80 -19.22
C ASP A 31 33.95 -41.31 -18.07
N VAL A 32 33.27 -40.36 -17.43
CA VAL A 32 32.37 -40.62 -16.30
C VAL A 32 30.93 -40.62 -16.81
N PRO A 33 30.13 -41.68 -16.58
CA PRO A 33 28.73 -41.68 -16.93
C PRO A 33 27.98 -40.61 -16.13
N LEU A 34 27.14 -39.83 -16.82
CA LEU A 34 26.37 -38.75 -16.22
C LEU A 34 24.88 -39.10 -16.19
N ASP A 35 24.21 -38.74 -15.09
CA ASP A 35 22.76 -38.94 -14.91
C ASP A 35 21.90 -37.88 -15.60
N THR A 36 22.53 -36.90 -16.27
CA THR A 36 21.85 -35.79 -16.93
C THR A 36 20.72 -36.23 -17.87
N PRO A 37 20.90 -37.26 -18.74
CA PRO A 37 19.81 -37.72 -19.61
C PRO A 37 18.63 -38.30 -18.81
N SER A 38 18.91 -39.09 -17.77
CA SER A 38 17.89 -39.71 -16.91
C SER A 38 17.08 -38.66 -16.14
N ILE A 39 17.74 -37.61 -15.64
CA ILE A 39 17.09 -36.51 -14.91
C ILE A 39 16.18 -35.71 -15.85
N ILE A 40 16.66 -35.37 -17.06
CA ILE A 40 15.88 -34.60 -18.04
C ILE A 40 14.61 -35.37 -18.46
N VAL A 41 14.71 -36.68 -18.66
CA VAL A 41 13.56 -37.52 -19.07
C VAL A 41 12.56 -37.72 -17.92
N SER A 42 13.06 -37.78 -16.68
CA SER A 42 12.19 -37.99 -15.51
C SER A 42 11.35 -36.76 -15.15
N ASP A 43 11.88 -35.56 -15.41
CA ASP A 43 11.23 -34.29 -15.06
C ASP A 43 11.32 -33.26 -16.20
N GLU A 44 10.57 -33.54 -17.27
CA GLU A 44 10.51 -32.68 -18.46
C GLU A 44 9.90 -31.30 -18.16
N GLU A 45 8.98 -31.24 -17.19
CA GLU A 45 8.32 -29.99 -16.82
C GLU A 45 9.28 -29.05 -16.08
N ALA A 46 10.03 -29.54 -15.09
CA ALA A 46 11.06 -28.74 -14.44
C ALA A 46 12.17 -28.33 -15.41
N PHE A 47 12.53 -29.19 -16.37
CA PHE A 47 13.48 -28.85 -17.42
C PHE A 47 12.98 -27.67 -18.28
N ARG A 48 11.70 -27.69 -18.69
CA ARG A 48 11.07 -26.60 -19.44
C ARG A 48 11.02 -25.31 -18.63
N GLU A 49 10.71 -25.38 -17.34
CA GLU A 49 10.74 -24.22 -16.44
C GLU A 49 12.15 -23.64 -16.33
N ALA A 50 13.18 -24.48 -16.15
CA ALA A 50 14.57 -24.06 -16.11
C ALA A 50 15.00 -23.35 -17.40
N MET A 51 14.56 -23.85 -18.57
CA MET A 51 14.80 -23.21 -19.87
C MET A 51 14.15 -21.83 -19.98
N ASN A 52 12.91 -21.70 -19.48
CA ASN A 52 12.21 -20.41 -19.45
C ASN A 52 12.91 -19.41 -18.50
N ALA A 53 13.30 -19.86 -17.32
CA ALA A 53 14.05 -19.05 -16.35
C ALA A 53 15.40 -18.61 -16.92
N HIS A 54 16.12 -19.50 -17.60
CA HIS A 54 17.37 -19.18 -18.28
C HIS A 54 17.17 -18.08 -19.34
N SER A 55 16.13 -18.19 -20.17
CA SER A 55 15.78 -17.18 -21.18
C SER A 55 15.46 -15.81 -20.55
N ALA A 56 14.68 -15.80 -19.47
CA ALA A 56 14.35 -14.59 -18.72
C ALA A 56 15.61 -13.92 -18.13
N GLN A 57 16.53 -14.73 -17.59
CA GLN A 57 17.78 -14.25 -17.02
C GLN A 57 18.71 -13.65 -18.10
N LEU A 58 18.84 -14.32 -19.26
CA LEU A 58 19.60 -13.78 -20.39
C LEU A 58 19.05 -12.44 -20.88
N THR A 59 17.72 -12.28 -20.87
CA THR A 59 17.08 -11.01 -21.24
C THR A 59 17.47 -9.90 -20.28
N THR A 60 17.55 -10.19 -18.99
CA THR A 60 17.96 -9.21 -17.95
C THR A 60 19.44 -8.86 -18.03
N MET A 61 20.30 -9.84 -18.37
CA MET A 61 21.75 -9.64 -18.47
C MET A 61 22.19 -8.89 -19.74
N ARG A 62 21.32 -8.82 -20.75
CA ARG A 62 21.59 -8.10 -22.00
C ARG A 62 21.20 -6.63 -21.86
N LEU A 63 22.07 -5.74 -22.34
CA LEU A 63 21.71 -4.35 -22.56
C LEU A 63 20.79 -4.29 -23.78
N SER A 64 19.62 -3.67 -23.64
CA SER A 64 18.69 -3.51 -24.77
C SER A 64 19.23 -2.46 -25.75
N ASP A 65 19.17 -2.76 -27.06
CA ASP A 65 19.58 -1.83 -28.13
C ASP A 65 18.78 -0.51 -28.12
N ARG A 66 17.56 -0.54 -27.56
CA ARG A 66 16.72 0.65 -27.36
C ARG A 66 17.13 1.36 -26.07
N VAL A 67 18.06 2.30 -26.21
CA VAL A 67 18.43 3.20 -25.13
C VAL A 67 17.35 4.27 -24.95
N VAL A 68 16.35 3.99 -24.11
CA VAL A 68 15.40 5.03 -23.68
C VAL A 68 16.03 5.80 -22.52
N MET A 69 16.51 7.00 -22.79
CA MET A 69 16.98 7.89 -21.73
C MET A 69 15.80 8.55 -21.03
N LEU A 70 15.80 8.48 -19.70
CA LEU A 70 14.79 9.17 -18.88
C LEU A 70 14.90 10.68 -19.07
N LYS A 71 13.76 11.34 -19.28
CA LYS A 71 13.69 12.80 -19.27
C LYS A 71 13.93 13.32 -17.84
N PRO A 72 14.56 14.48 -17.66
CA PRO A 72 14.65 15.09 -16.34
C PRO A 72 13.25 15.31 -15.76
N VAL A 73 13.11 15.10 -14.44
CA VAL A 73 11.81 15.13 -13.72
C VAL A 73 11.04 16.44 -13.93
N SER A 74 11.76 17.55 -14.16
CA SER A 74 11.16 18.85 -14.49
C SER A 74 10.39 18.84 -15.81
N LYS A 75 10.92 18.14 -16.85
CA LYS A 75 10.33 18.05 -18.19
C LYS A 75 9.44 16.80 -18.37
N ALA A 76 9.53 15.83 -17.47
CA ALA A 76 8.71 14.63 -17.50
C ALA A 76 7.23 14.94 -17.21
N LYS A 77 6.33 14.46 -18.08
CA LYS A 77 4.88 14.57 -17.92
C LYS A 77 4.29 13.17 -17.74
N ASN A 78 4.07 12.77 -16.49
CA ASN A 78 3.43 11.51 -16.10
C ASN A 78 2.20 11.85 -15.23
N PRO A 79 1.03 11.21 -15.41
CA PRO A 79 -0.17 11.43 -14.59
C PRO A 79 0.08 11.42 -13.08
N ILE A 80 0.94 10.52 -12.60
CA ILE A 80 1.32 10.41 -11.18
C ILE A 80 2.06 11.67 -10.73
N LEU A 81 3.04 12.13 -11.52
CA LEU A 81 3.79 13.35 -11.23
C LEU A 81 2.87 14.58 -11.23
N MET A 82 1.90 14.64 -12.14
CA MET A 82 0.94 15.74 -12.21
C MET A 82 0.02 15.77 -10.99
N LYS A 83 -0.53 14.62 -10.59
CA LYS A 83 -1.38 14.51 -9.39
C LYS A 83 -0.63 14.96 -8.13
N ARG A 84 0.61 14.49 -7.94
CA ARG A 84 1.44 14.87 -6.78
C ARG A 84 1.81 16.36 -6.78
N LYS A 85 2.18 16.92 -7.95
CA LYS A 85 2.44 18.36 -8.10
C LYS A 85 1.21 19.20 -7.73
N ASN A 86 0.01 18.76 -8.12
CA ASN A 86 -1.23 19.47 -7.81
C ASN A 86 -1.62 19.36 -6.34
N MET A 87 -1.42 18.19 -5.71
CA MET A 87 -1.62 18.05 -4.26
C MET A 87 -0.67 18.93 -3.46
N PHE A 88 0.60 18.99 -3.85
CA PHE A 88 1.57 19.86 -3.19
C PHE A 88 1.25 21.35 -3.39
N LYS A 89 0.76 21.73 -4.57
CA LYS A 89 0.25 23.09 -4.80
C LYS A 89 -0.93 23.37 -3.88
N LEU A 90 -1.92 22.48 -3.82
CA LEU A 90 -3.10 22.66 -2.99
C LEU A 90 -2.74 22.78 -1.50
N SER A 91 -1.84 21.94 -0.98
CA SER A 91 -1.38 22.06 0.40
C SER A 91 -0.64 23.37 0.65
N SER A 92 0.22 23.81 -0.28
CA SER A 92 0.89 25.11 -0.20
C SER A 92 -0.07 26.30 -0.29
N PHE A 93 -1.20 26.16 -1.00
CA PHE A 93 -2.26 27.16 -1.04
C PHE A 93 -3.03 27.22 0.27
N LEU A 94 -3.33 26.07 0.88
CA LEU A 94 -4.02 25.99 2.16
C LEU A 94 -3.17 26.54 3.33
N THR A 95 -1.84 26.33 3.31
CA THR A 95 -0.95 26.88 4.35
C THR A 95 -0.64 28.35 4.18
N ARG A 96 -0.61 28.88 2.94
CA ARG A 96 -0.27 30.29 2.66
C ARG A 96 -1.43 31.25 2.88
N ASN A 97 -2.67 30.79 2.78
CA ASN A 97 -3.86 31.65 2.96
C ASN A 97 -4.23 31.89 4.43
N ASN A 98 -3.39 31.50 5.39
CA ASN A 98 -3.61 31.79 6.81
C ASN A 98 -2.60 32.81 7.40
N PRO A 99 -2.48 34.06 6.88
CA PRO A 99 -1.62 35.07 7.49
C PRO A 99 -2.27 35.81 8.67
N THR A 100 -3.47 35.44 9.12
CA THR A 100 -4.18 36.14 10.21
C THR A 100 -4.82 35.16 11.20
N SER A 101 -4.00 34.54 12.06
CA SER A 101 -4.46 33.89 13.30
C SER A 101 -3.30 33.79 14.28
N ALA A 102 -2.76 34.95 14.68
CA ALA A 102 -1.80 35.04 15.78
C ALA A 102 -2.42 35.64 17.06
N ALA A 103 -3.72 35.95 17.09
CA ALA A 103 -4.32 36.65 18.23
C ALA A 103 -5.84 36.43 18.39
N SER A 104 -6.32 35.21 18.62
CA SER A 104 -7.64 34.99 19.26
C SER A 104 -7.85 33.52 19.67
N THR A 105 -7.88 33.28 20.99
CA THR A 105 -8.56 32.16 21.70
C THR A 105 -8.38 30.74 21.15
N ASP A 106 -7.29 30.10 21.61
CA ASP A 106 -6.79 28.76 21.25
C ASP A 106 -7.69 27.58 21.71
N GLY A 107 -8.52 27.77 22.74
CA GLY A 107 -9.33 26.67 23.31
C GLY A 107 -10.60 26.28 22.53
N ASP A 108 -11.20 27.21 21.78
CA ASP A 108 -12.50 26.98 21.13
C ASP A 108 -12.35 26.36 19.73
N ARG A 109 -11.28 26.72 19.02
CA ARG A 109 -10.95 26.12 17.71
C ARG A 109 -10.47 24.69 17.83
N THR A 110 -9.69 24.35 18.85
CA THR A 110 -9.23 22.98 19.09
C THR A 110 -10.39 22.05 19.41
N ARG A 111 -11.34 22.50 20.25
CA ARG A 111 -12.56 21.74 20.56
C ARG A 111 -13.44 21.47 19.34
N ASN A 112 -13.63 22.49 18.48
CA ASN A 112 -14.40 22.34 17.24
C ASN A 112 -13.69 21.44 16.21
N ASN A 113 -12.34 21.42 16.20
CA ASN A 113 -11.60 20.47 15.36
C ASN A 113 -11.72 19.03 15.89
N GLU A 114 -11.66 18.82 17.20
CA GLU A 114 -11.80 17.48 17.80
C GLU A 114 -13.24 16.95 17.64
N SER A 115 -14.27 17.81 17.76
CA SER A 115 -15.67 17.45 17.57
C SER A 115 -16.03 17.09 16.12
N ILE A 116 -15.40 17.74 15.14
CA ILE A 116 -15.53 17.39 13.71
C ILE A 116 -14.76 16.10 13.41
N LYS A 117 -13.57 15.93 14.02
CA LYS A 117 -12.74 14.74 13.84
C LYS A 117 -13.44 13.48 14.36
N SER A 118 -14.02 13.54 15.57
CA SER A 118 -14.78 12.42 16.13
C SER A 118 -15.94 11.98 15.23
N LEU A 119 -16.65 12.92 14.58
CA LEU A 119 -17.71 12.59 13.63
C LEU A 119 -17.17 11.96 12.33
N ARG A 120 -16.00 12.38 11.86
CA ARG A 120 -15.34 11.78 10.69
C ARG A 120 -14.86 10.37 10.94
N ASP A 121 -14.41 10.08 12.16
CA ASP A 121 -13.96 8.75 12.55
C ASP A 121 -15.14 7.74 12.54
N VAL A 122 -16.33 8.15 12.98
CA VAL A 122 -17.56 7.34 12.83
C VAL A 122 -17.90 7.07 11.36
N ILE A 123 -17.86 8.12 10.52
CA ILE A 123 -18.12 7.98 9.07
C ILE A 123 -17.12 7.02 8.42
N ALA A 124 -15.84 7.14 8.76
CA ALA A 124 -14.78 6.28 8.23
C ALA A 124 -15.01 4.82 8.61
N PHE A 125 -15.34 4.53 9.87
CA PHE A 125 -15.63 3.18 10.34
C PHE A 125 -16.86 2.57 9.63
N CYS A 126 -17.91 3.36 9.42
CA CYS A 126 -19.11 2.91 8.71
C CYS A 126 -18.89 2.66 7.20
N MET A 127 -17.99 3.41 6.56
CA MET A 127 -17.71 3.30 5.12
C MET A 127 -16.62 2.28 4.79
N LEU A 128 -15.66 2.10 5.70
CA LEU A 128 -14.49 1.24 5.58
C LEU A 128 -14.28 0.55 6.93
N PRO A 129 -15.07 -0.49 7.25
CA PRO A 129 -14.84 -1.27 8.46
C PRO A 129 -13.46 -1.95 8.35
N PRO A 130 -12.66 -1.95 9.44
CA PRO A 130 -11.36 -2.61 9.42
C PRO A 130 -11.53 -4.10 9.08
N PRO A 131 -10.62 -4.70 8.28
CA PRO A 131 -10.70 -6.12 7.96
C PRO A 131 -10.62 -6.93 9.26
N PRO A 132 -11.38 -8.04 9.38
CA PRO A 132 -11.24 -8.92 10.53
C PRO A 132 -9.79 -9.44 10.56
N THR A 133 -9.04 -9.03 11.56
CA THR A 133 -7.68 -9.50 11.78
C THR A 133 -7.74 -10.97 12.13
N ASN A 134 -7.45 -11.82 11.14
CA ASN A 134 -7.20 -13.25 11.36
C ASN A 134 -5.98 -13.38 12.26
N GLY A 135 -6.22 -13.61 13.55
CA GLY A 135 -5.21 -14.02 14.52
C GLY A 135 -4.59 -12.87 15.30
N ALA A 136 -5.28 -12.42 16.35
CA ALA A 136 -4.70 -12.20 17.69
C ALA A 136 -5.75 -11.51 18.58
N ALA A 137 -6.02 -12.16 19.72
CA ALA A 137 -6.60 -11.60 20.94
C ALA A 137 -8.03 -11.01 20.86
N GLU A 138 -8.83 -11.57 21.76
CA GLU A 138 -10.20 -11.21 22.14
C GLU A 138 -10.42 -9.72 22.43
N CYS A 139 -11.69 -9.33 22.36
CA CYS A 139 -12.29 -8.08 22.84
C CYS A 139 -12.19 -6.85 21.92
N SER A 140 -12.90 -6.89 20.79
CA SER A 140 -14.09 -6.03 20.63
C SER A 140 -14.81 -6.37 19.33
N SER A 141 -16.10 -6.69 19.42
CA SER A 141 -16.92 -6.87 18.21
C SER A 141 -16.92 -5.58 17.38
N PRO A 142 -17.05 -5.65 16.04
CA PRO A 142 -17.14 -4.45 15.20
C PRO A 142 -18.32 -3.53 15.61
N GLU A 143 -19.30 -4.08 16.31
CA GLU A 143 -20.41 -3.36 16.91
C GLU A 143 -20.00 -2.58 18.18
N GLU A 144 -19.22 -3.19 19.08
CA GLU A 144 -18.67 -2.51 20.27
C GLU A 144 -17.74 -1.34 19.88
N GLU A 145 -16.94 -1.51 18.82
CA GLU A 145 -16.06 -0.44 18.34
C GLU A 145 -16.85 0.73 17.73
N LEU A 146 -17.94 0.43 17.01
CA LEU A 146 -18.86 1.46 16.53
C LEU A 146 -19.55 2.18 17.69
N GLN A 147 -20.01 1.45 18.70
CA GLN A 147 -20.62 2.01 19.91
C GLN A 147 -19.64 2.96 20.62
N ARG A 148 -18.37 2.56 20.79
CA ARG A 148 -17.31 3.39 21.38
C ARG A 148 -17.09 4.69 20.60
N LEU A 149 -17.00 4.61 19.27
CA LEU A 149 -16.80 5.80 18.42
C LEU A 149 -18.01 6.74 18.47
N VAL A 150 -19.23 6.20 18.55
CA VAL A 150 -20.45 6.98 18.68
C VAL A 150 -20.54 7.66 20.05
N CYS A 151 -20.22 6.96 21.14
CA CYS A 151 -20.14 7.55 22.49
C CYS A 151 -19.16 8.72 22.51
N HIS A 152 -17.95 8.52 21.97
CA HIS A 152 -16.94 9.58 21.88
C HIS A 152 -17.43 10.77 21.04
N ALA A 153 -18.14 10.53 19.93
CA ALA A 153 -18.71 11.61 19.12
C ALA A 153 -19.82 12.40 19.83
N VAL A 154 -20.63 11.75 20.67
CA VAL A 154 -21.69 12.38 21.48
C VAL A 154 -21.10 13.21 22.62
N GLU A 155 -20.05 12.72 23.27
CA GLU A 155 -19.32 13.44 24.32
C GLU A 155 -18.66 14.73 23.81
N GLN A 156 -18.11 14.70 22.59
CA GLN A 156 -17.52 15.89 21.96
C GLN A 156 -18.57 16.85 21.37
N ASN A 157 -19.84 16.43 21.25
CA ASN A 157 -20.94 17.22 20.67
C ASN A 157 -22.21 17.27 21.56
N PRO A 158 -22.12 17.70 22.84
CA PRO A 158 -23.22 17.58 23.80
C PRO A 158 -24.46 18.43 23.45
N TYR A 159 -24.27 19.52 22.70
CA TYR A 159 -25.32 20.47 22.30
C TYR A 159 -25.90 20.22 20.90
N SER A 160 -25.41 19.22 20.16
CA SER A 160 -25.91 18.93 18.81
C SER A 160 -27.21 18.13 18.86
N GLN A 161 -28.35 18.84 18.79
CA GLN A 161 -29.67 18.20 18.71
C GLN A 161 -29.82 17.32 17.47
N ARG A 162 -29.21 17.73 16.34
CA ARG A 162 -29.23 16.99 15.07
C ARG A 162 -28.53 15.63 15.17
N LEU A 163 -27.44 15.55 15.94
CA LEU A 163 -26.73 14.29 16.17
C LEU A 163 -27.59 13.32 17.00
N LYS A 164 -28.22 13.83 18.07
CA LYS A 164 -29.13 13.02 18.91
C LYS A 164 -30.34 12.51 18.12
N GLU A 165 -30.95 13.37 17.29
CA GLU A 165 -32.06 12.96 16.40
C GLU A 165 -31.64 11.90 15.37
N ALA A 166 -30.45 12.01 14.79
CA ALA A 166 -29.92 11.02 13.84
C ALA A 166 -29.64 9.66 14.52
N LEU A 167 -29.12 9.69 15.75
CA LEU A 167 -28.86 8.48 16.52
C LEU A 167 -30.15 7.80 17.01
N ILE A 168 -31.16 8.56 17.46
CA ILE A 168 -32.48 8.02 17.84
C ILE A 168 -33.16 7.33 16.66
N LYS A 169 -33.02 7.88 15.43
CA LYS A 169 -33.54 7.24 14.21
C LYS A 169 -32.88 5.89 13.90
N GLN A 170 -31.67 5.66 14.39
CA GLN A 170 -30.92 4.42 14.25
C GLN A 170 -31.03 3.53 15.51
N SER A 171 -32.00 3.79 16.37
CA SER A 171 -32.25 3.04 17.62
C SER A 171 -31.08 3.08 18.63
N TRP A 172 -30.40 4.22 18.72
CA TRP A 172 -29.43 4.47 19.79
C TRP A 172 -30.16 4.83 21.10
N ASP A 173 -29.96 4.03 22.15
CA ASP A 173 -30.59 4.22 23.46
C ASP A 173 -29.78 5.15 24.40
N GLY A 174 -28.57 5.55 23.99
CA GLY A 174 -27.65 6.36 24.78
C GLY A 174 -26.33 5.67 25.06
N GLU A 175 -26.31 4.34 25.08
CA GLU A 175 -25.13 3.52 25.40
C GLU A 175 -24.88 2.41 24.37
N SER A 176 -25.92 1.95 23.67
CA SER A 176 -25.87 0.87 22.69
C SER A 176 -26.92 1.05 21.57
N PHE A 177 -26.77 0.27 20.49
CA PHE A 177 -27.78 0.18 19.45
C PHE A 177 -28.73 -0.97 19.76
N ALA A 178 -30.03 -0.69 19.90
CA ALA A 178 -31.04 -1.70 20.23
C ALA A 178 -31.40 -2.63 19.04
N GLY A 179 -30.69 -2.53 17.90
CA GLY A 179 -30.95 -3.32 16.70
C GLY A 179 -29.87 -3.18 15.61
N SER A 180 -30.07 -3.89 14.49
CA SER A 180 -29.14 -3.87 13.34
C SER A 180 -28.98 -2.47 12.76
N VAL A 181 -27.79 -1.88 12.90
CA VAL A 181 -27.47 -0.53 12.43
C VAL A 181 -27.14 -0.54 10.94
N ASP A 182 -27.85 0.27 10.17
CA ASP A 182 -27.49 0.53 8.78
C ASP A 182 -26.31 1.50 8.70
N SER A 183 -25.09 0.96 8.71
CA SER A 183 -23.83 1.72 8.70
C SER A 183 -23.76 2.79 7.60
N ARG A 184 -24.30 2.50 6.41
CA ARG A 184 -24.32 3.44 5.28
C ARG A 184 -25.27 4.63 5.50
N LEU A 185 -26.40 4.40 6.16
CA LEU A 185 -27.39 5.45 6.43
C LEU A 185 -26.88 6.35 7.56
N LEU A 186 -26.30 5.75 8.61
CA LEU A 186 -25.64 6.46 9.70
C LEU A 186 -24.49 7.35 9.18
N ALA A 187 -23.62 6.84 8.30
CA ALA A 187 -22.54 7.62 7.69
C ALA A 187 -23.05 8.82 6.88
N LYS A 188 -24.18 8.67 6.20
CA LYS A 188 -24.81 9.74 5.41
C LYS A 188 -25.40 10.82 6.33
N ASP A 189 -26.14 10.42 7.35
CA ASP A 189 -26.78 11.34 8.29
C ASP A 189 -25.73 12.14 9.09
N ILE A 190 -24.67 11.48 9.59
CA ILE A 190 -23.55 12.15 10.25
C ILE A 190 -22.77 13.04 9.26
N GLY A 191 -22.58 12.58 8.02
CA GLY A 191 -21.93 13.36 6.96
C GLY A 191 -22.66 14.66 6.63
N ASP A 192 -23.99 14.65 6.64
CA ASP A 192 -24.80 15.84 6.40
C ASP A 192 -24.80 16.80 7.60
N ILE A 193 -24.55 16.31 8.82
CA ILE A 193 -24.33 17.14 10.01
C ILE A 193 -22.96 17.84 9.92
N VAL A 194 -21.90 17.12 9.57
CA VAL A 194 -20.53 17.67 9.42
C VAL A 194 -20.47 18.73 8.32
N LYS A 195 -21.27 18.61 7.25
CA LYS A 195 -21.36 19.63 6.18
C LYS A 195 -22.11 20.90 6.58
N LYS A 196 -22.97 20.82 7.61
CA LYS A 196 -23.85 21.91 8.07
C LYS A 196 -23.37 22.57 9.37
N MET A 197 -22.20 22.17 9.86
CA MET A 197 -21.52 22.70 11.04
C MET A 197 -20.38 23.61 10.59
#